data_AF-A0A955YPK7-F1
#
_entry.id   AF-A0A955YPK7-F1
#
_cell.length_a   1.000
_cell.length_b   1.000
_cell.length_c   1.000
_cell.angle_alpha   90.00
_cell.angle_beta   90.00
_cell.angle_gamma   90.00
#
_symmetry.space_group_name_H-M   'P 1'
#
loop_
_entity.id
_entity.type
_entity.pdbx_description
1 polymer ?
#
loop_
_entity_poly.entity_id
_entity_poly.type
_entity_poly.pdbx_seq_one_letter_code
_entity_poly.pdbx_strand_id
1 'polypeptide(L)'
;MGNGRGGHGSRCAGRAYTRAVLGAVFLLTLGACTGSIDSGPAGPDGASGAGSALEWDADRYFAGQHAYDGACAVCHGVLEDSVKRGRTREEIDAALESVPEMKAFARVIDGERRDLIAYALSVPNERVVCPDTVHDRGPQPLAVTELVNRVAEITGLASEEVGDLSAGYPSGYDETHSFDNIEQGNLIRRETVEGLMAAFESVAELAVAKSACANRACAEDILRSMKGRAMGVAASGADVDSEMAIYDESIVQGLEASTALRLGIVRLLMSPTTLFKYLDEVDTLPAEYVTYALSSRSPAPDELDLDARELAEQILSDDPFTAALRFGEGWTGTRIKIDEYGAALDEASPVTESLLGAMRLEFIFGFANALSRNVPVTDLLLDDTSWLNQELAAHYGVTDPAVPTDGS
;
A
#
# COMPACT_ATOMS: atom_id res chain seq x y z
N MET A 1 -0.65 -52.37 47.49
CA MET A 1 -1.91 -53.13 47.34
C MET A 1 -2.83 -52.77 48.51
N GLY A 2 -4.12 -52.56 48.27
CA GLY A 2 -5.10 -52.22 49.32
C GLY A 2 -6.20 -51.30 48.78
N ASN A 3 -7.44 -51.81 48.71
CA ASN A 3 -8.60 -51.07 48.21
C ASN A 3 -9.37 -50.40 49.36
N GLY A 4 -9.92 -49.21 49.10
CA GLY A 4 -10.90 -48.53 49.96
C GLY A 4 -11.78 -47.60 49.13
N ARG A 5 -13.11 -47.66 49.28
CA ARG A 5 -14.10 -46.91 48.50
C ARG A 5 -14.85 -45.90 49.36
N GLY A 6 -15.36 -44.84 48.72
CA GLY A 6 -16.70 -44.31 49.04
C GLY A 6 -16.78 -42.81 49.28
N GLY A 7 -17.71 -42.13 48.58
CA GLY A 7 -18.00 -40.72 48.79
C GLY A 7 -18.63 -40.05 47.55
N HIS A 8 -19.95 -40.13 47.41
CA HIS A 8 -20.70 -39.40 46.38
C HIS A 8 -21.97 -38.79 46.96
N GLY A 9 -22.15 -37.49 46.70
CA GLY A 9 -23.31 -36.66 47.06
C GLY A 9 -23.03 -35.23 46.58
N SER A 10 -24.01 -34.43 46.15
CA SER A 10 -25.45 -34.67 46.08
C SER A 10 -26.08 -33.89 44.92
N ARG A 11 -27.24 -34.36 44.41
CA ARG A 11 -28.15 -33.55 43.57
C ARG A 11 -29.45 -33.31 44.35
N CYS A 12 -30.03 -32.12 44.21
CA CYS A 12 -31.47 -31.86 44.35
C CYS A 12 -31.84 -30.55 43.64
N ALA A 13 -33.09 -30.41 43.20
CA ALA A 13 -33.60 -29.24 42.48
C ALA A 13 -34.90 -28.72 43.13
N GLY A 14 -35.17 -27.41 43.07
CA GLY A 14 -36.24 -26.76 43.83
C GLY A 14 -36.87 -25.55 43.13
N ARG A 15 -37.95 -25.81 42.39
CA ARG A 15 -38.82 -24.91 41.59
C ARG A 15 -39.15 -23.52 42.18
N ALA A 16 -38.97 -22.49 41.35
CA ALA A 16 -39.89 -21.41 40.94
C ALA A 16 -41.02 -20.87 41.86
N TYR A 17 -41.23 -19.54 41.83
CA TYR A 17 -42.53 -18.89 42.06
C TYR A 17 -42.76 -17.68 41.12
N THR A 18 -44.02 -17.24 40.99
CA THR A 18 -44.64 -16.71 39.75
C THR A 18 -45.22 -15.28 39.85
N ARG A 19 -45.05 -14.44 38.80
CA ARG A 19 -45.75 -13.15 38.51
C ARG A 19 -45.49 -11.98 39.52
N ALA A 20 -45.80 -10.70 39.27
CA ALA A 20 -46.59 -9.93 38.27
C ALA A 20 -46.08 -8.44 38.23
N VAL A 21 -46.50 -7.44 37.41
CA VAL A 21 -47.25 -7.25 36.13
C VAL A 21 -47.17 -5.72 35.74
N LEU A 22 -47.63 -5.30 34.54
CA LEU A 22 -47.59 -3.93 33.93
C LEU A 22 -46.22 -3.53 33.32
N GLY A 23 -46.13 -2.72 32.26
CA GLY A 23 -47.17 -2.19 31.35
C GLY A 23 -46.76 -0.85 30.69
N ALA A 24 -47.18 -0.48 29.48
CA ALA A 24 -47.91 -1.26 28.46
C ALA A 24 -47.81 -0.62 27.03
N VAL A 25 -47.85 -1.47 26.00
CA VAL A 25 -48.37 -1.30 24.62
C VAL A 25 -48.66 0.12 24.10
N PHE A 26 -48.07 0.47 22.95
CA PHE A 26 -48.70 1.34 21.94
C PHE A 26 -48.47 0.77 20.54
N LEU A 27 -49.51 0.77 19.69
CA LEU A 27 -49.49 0.17 18.35
C LEU A 27 -50.47 0.94 17.47
N LEU A 28 -49.98 1.51 16.36
CA LEU A 28 -50.79 2.22 15.38
C LEU A 28 -50.51 1.69 13.98
N THR A 29 -51.54 1.12 13.35
CA THR A 29 -51.55 0.73 11.94
C THR A 29 -52.87 1.19 11.31
N LEU A 30 -52.77 1.90 10.18
CA LEU A 30 -53.81 2.26 9.20
C LEU A 30 -53.11 3.18 8.17
N GLY A 31 -53.33 3.09 6.86
CA GLY A 31 -54.08 2.12 6.07
C GLY A 31 -53.67 2.24 4.59
N ALA A 32 -53.94 1.23 3.77
CA ALA A 32 -53.45 1.18 2.39
C ALA A 32 -54.29 1.98 1.38
N CYS A 33 -53.66 2.38 0.27
CA CYS A 33 -54.33 2.63 -1.01
C CYS A 33 -53.56 1.90 -2.13
N THR A 34 -54.30 1.36 -3.11
CA THR A 34 -53.77 0.50 -4.17
C THR A 34 -53.53 1.25 -5.48
N GLY A 35 -52.40 1.00 -6.13
CA GLY A 35 -52.11 1.45 -7.49
C GLY A 35 -51.73 0.27 -8.37
N SER A 36 -52.65 -0.18 -9.21
CA SER A 36 -52.39 -1.13 -10.30
C SER A 36 -52.18 -0.36 -11.60
N ILE A 37 -51.25 -0.79 -12.44
CA ILE A 37 -51.06 -0.27 -13.80
C ILE A 37 -50.96 -1.48 -14.74
N ASP A 38 -51.73 -1.46 -15.82
CA ASP A 38 -51.85 -2.58 -16.75
C ASP A 38 -50.63 -2.78 -17.67
N SER A 39 -50.37 -4.04 -18.02
CA SER A 39 -49.49 -4.41 -19.13
C SER A 39 -50.27 -4.48 -20.44
N GLY A 40 -50.04 -3.55 -21.37
CA GLY A 40 -50.66 -3.49 -22.70
C GLY A 40 -49.63 -3.20 -23.81
N PRO A 41 -49.70 -3.85 -24.99
CA PRO A 41 -48.59 -3.83 -25.97
C PRO A 41 -48.76 -2.86 -27.16
N ALA A 42 -47.70 -2.81 -27.97
CA ALA A 42 -47.46 -2.02 -29.20
C ALA A 42 -47.01 -0.56 -28.97
N GLY A 43 -46.10 0.00 -29.78
CA GLY A 43 -45.46 -0.53 -30.99
C GLY A 43 -44.03 0.00 -31.20
N PRO A 44 -43.35 -0.38 -32.30
CA PRO A 44 -41.96 0.01 -32.54
C PRO A 44 -41.85 1.38 -33.21
N ASP A 45 -40.99 2.24 -32.68
CA ASP A 45 -40.29 3.29 -33.45
C ASP A 45 -38.98 3.65 -32.73
N GLY A 46 -38.01 4.18 -33.48
CA GLY A 46 -36.61 4.19 -33.07
C GLY A 46 -36.21 5.29 -32.07
N ALA A 47 -35.30 4.95 -31.15
CA ALA A 47 -34.52 5.91 -30.38
C ALA A 47 -33.03 5.55 -30.45
N SER A 48 -32.22 6.39 -31.08
CA SER A 48 -30.76 6.32 -31.04
C SER A 48 -30.27 6.85 -29.69
N GLY A 49 -30.42 6.04 -28.63
CA GLY A 49 -29.85 6.35 -27.33
C GLY A 49 -28.33 6.27 -27.38
N ALA A 50 -27.65 7.38 -27.06
CA ALA A 50 -26.25 7.31 -26.69
C ALA A 50 -26.15 6.42 -25.44
N GLY A 51 -25.23 5.45 -25.46
CA GLY A 51 -25.10 4.50 -24.36
C GLY A 51 -24.72 5.21 -23.07
N SER A 52 -25.60 5.18 -22.08
CA SER A 52 -25.16 5.29 -20.69
C SER A 52 -24.13 4.20 -20.47
N ALA A 53 -22.92 4.56 -20.02
CA ALA A 53 -22.01 3.58 -19.44
C ALA A 53 -22.80 2.76 -18.42
N LEU A 54 -22.71 1.43 -18.47
CA LEU A 54 -23.43 0.57 -17.54
C LEU A 54 -22.98 0.94 -16.12
N GLU A 55 -23.89 1.50 -15.33
CA GLU A 55 -23.63 1.88 -13.95
C GLU A 55 -23.54 0.60 -13.11
N TRP A 56 -22.34 0.01 -13.07
CA TRP A 56 -22.05 -1.18 -12.27
C TRP A 56 -21.75 -0.78 -10.83
N ASP A 57 -22.29 -1.58 -9.91
CA ASP A 57 -22.15 -1.47 -8.47
C ASP A 57 -20.73 -1.92 -8.10
N ALA A 58 -19.86 -0.95 -7.82
CA ALA A 58 -18.44 -1.19 -7.61
C ALA A 58 -18.16 -1.99 -6.33
N ASP A 59 -18.85 -1.67 -5.23
CA ASP A 59 -18.76 -2.41 -3.97
C ASP A 59 -19.14 -3.88 -4.19
N ARG A 60 -20.21 -4.14 -4.94
CA ARG A 60 -20.65 -5.49 -5.31
C ARG A 60 -19.71 -6.20 -6.27
N TYR A 61 -19.06 -5.48 -7.19
CA TYR A 61 -18.03 -6.04 -8.06
C TYR A 61 -16.81 -6.50 -7.25
N PHE A 62 -16.25 -5.64 -6.40
CA PHE A 62 -15.08 -5.99 -5.58
C PHE A 62 -15.39 -7.08 -4.54
N ALA A 63 -16.57 -7.05 -3.93
CA ALA A 63 -17.04 -8.15 -3.08
C ALA A 63 -17.17 -9.47 -3.87
N GLY A 64 -17.56 -9.42 -5.14
CA GLY A 64 -17.57 -10.56 -6.07
C GLY A 64 -16.19 -11.04 -6.51
N GLN A 65 -15.24 -10.12 -6.69
CA GLN A 65 -13.83 -10.43 -6.99
C GLN A 65 -13.17 -11.15 -5.80
N HIS A 66 -13.20 -10.58 -4.60
CA HIS A 66 -12.74 -11.25 -3.38
C HIS A 66 -13.46 -12.60 -3.15
N ALA A 67 -14.77 -12.64 -3.42
CA ALA A 67 -15.55 -13.89 -3.33
C ALA A 67 -15.04 -14.97 -4.30
N TYR A 68 -14.68 -14.59 -5.53
CA TYR A 68 -14.13 -15.45 -6.58
C TYR A 68 -12.68 -15.86 -6.28
N ASP A 69 -11.80 -14.94 -5.90
CA ASP A 69 -10.38 -15.22 -5.71
C ASP A 69 -10.16 -16.24 -4.58
N GLY A 70 -10.87 -16.08 -3.46
CA GLY A 70 -10.85 -17.04 -2.35
C GLY A 70 -11.55 -18.38 -2.59
N ALA A 71 -12.13 -18.63 -3.79
CA ALA A 71 -12.94 -19.83 -4.06
C ALA A 71 -12.73 -20.48 -5.44
N CYS A 72 -12.15 -19.77 -6.42
CA CYS A 72 -12.10 -20.17 -7.83
C CYS A 72 -10.74 -19.91 -8.49
N ALA A 73 -10.04 -18.81 -8.14
CA ALA A 73 -8.85 -18.38 -8.88
C ALA A 73 -7.73 -19.43 -8.95
N VAL A 74 -7.52 -20.18 -7.86
CA VAL A 74 -6.54 -21.29 -7.76
C VAL A 74 -6.65 -22.32 -8.90
N CYS A 75 -7.85 -22.50 -9.47
CA CYS A 75 -8.09 -23.46 -10.56
C CYS A 75 -8.46 -22.80 -11.91
N HIS A 76 -8.74 -21.50 -11.94
CA HIS A 76 -9.35 -20.80 -13.09
C HIS A 76 -8.65 -19.50 -13.50
N GLY A 77 -7.55 -19.12 -12.82
CA GLY A 77 -6.91 -17.81 -12.98
C GLY A 77 -7.65 -16.71 -12.23
N VAL A 78 -7.00 -15.55 -12.04
CA VAL A 78 -7.62 -14.35 -11.47
C VAL A 78 -8.89 -13.96 -12.22
N LEU A 79 -9.79 -13.20 -11.58
CA LEU A 79 -11.08 -12.82 -12.17
C LEU A 79 -10.92 -12.21 -13.58
N GLU A 80 -9.89 -11.37 -13.76
CA GLU A 80 -9.63 -10.60 -14.97
C GLU A 80 -9.43 -11.48 -16.21
N ASP A 81 -8.48 -12.42 -16.15
CA ASP A 81 -8.15 -13.38 -17.21
C ASP A 81 -9.07 -14.61 -17.26
N SER A 82 -10.06 -14.70 -16.36
CA SER A 82 -10.83 -15.92 -16.17
C SER A 82 -11.63 -16.33 -17.42
N VAL A 83 -11.37 -17.54 -17.89
CA VAL A 83 -12.18 -18.24 -18.93
C VAL A 83 -13.61 -18.57 -18.46
N LYS A 84 -14.03 -18.06 -17.28
CA LYS A 84 -15.38 -18.14 -16.71
C LYS A 84 -16.16 -16.82 -16.76
N ARG A 85 -15.59 -15.72 -17.29
CA ARG A 85 -16.34 -14.45 -17.46
C ARG A 85 -17.55 -14.63 -18.39
N GLY A 86 -18.53 -13.76 -18.21
CA GLY A 86 -19.84 -13.80 -18.87
C GLY A 86 -20.79 -14.88 -18.35
N ARG A 87 -20.40 -15.70 -17.36
CA ARG A 87 -21.24 -16.78 -16.83
C ARG A 87 -22.35 -16.26 -15.91
N THR A 88 -23.58 -16.70 -16.17
CA THR A 88 -24.72 -16.37 -15.32
C THR A 88 -24.72 -17.17 -14.02
N ARG A 89 -25.54 -16.74 -13.06
CA ARG A 89 -25.71 -17.42 -11.77
C ARG A 89 -26.15 -18.88 -11.94
N GLU A 90 -27.08 -19.13 -12.86
CA GLU A 90 -27.64 -20.45 -13.16
C GLU A 90 -26.58 -21.39 -13.76
N GLU A 91 -25.66 -20.86 -14.59
CA GLU A 91 -24.54 -21.64 -15.13
C GLU A 91 -23.51 -22.00 -14.06
N ILE A 92 -23.29 -21.12 -13.09
CA ILE A 92 -22.39 -21.35 -11.95
C ILE A 92 -22.96 -22.42 -11.03
N ASP A 93 -24.25 -22.33 -10.68
CA ASP A 93 -24.93 -23.38 -9.90
C ASP A 93 -24.95 -24.73 -10.65
N ALA A 94 -25.27 -24.73 -11.95
CA ALA A 94 -25.24 -25.93 -12.76
C ALA A 94 -23.83 -26.54 -12.86
N ALA A 95 -22.76 -25.74 -12.90
CA ALA A 95 -21.38 -26.22 -12.88
C ALA A 95 -21.02 -26.83 -11.52
N LEU A 96 -21.37 -26.16 -10.40
CA LEU A 96 -21.16 -26.64 -9.04
C LEU A 96 -21.90 -27.96 -8.75
N GLU A 97 -23.08 -28.17 -9.34
CA GLU A 97 -23.87 -29.39 -9.18
C GLU A 97 -23.54 -30.51 -10.18
N SER A 98 -22.96 -30.21 -11.34
CA SER A 98 -22.65 -31.22 -12.38
C SER A 98 -21.21 -31.72 -12.32
N VAL A 99 -20.23 -30.82 -12.22
CA VAL A 99 -18.80 -31.14 -12.27
C VAL A 99 -18.37 -31.87 -10.98
N PRO A 100 -17.86 -33.11 -11.03
CA PRO A 100 -17.53 -33.90 -9.84
C PRO A 100 -16.61 -33.19 -8.84
N GLU A 101 -15.61 -32.48 -9.35
CA GLU A 101 -14.59 -31.75 -8.60
C GLU A 101 -15.18 -30.52 -7.88
N MET A 102 -16.21 -29.89 -8.46
CA MET A 102 -16.84 -28.68 -7.92
C MET A 102 -17.91 -28.97 -6.85
N LYS A 103 -18.40 -30.22 -6.74
CA LYS A 103 -19.43 -30.63 -5.76
C LYS A 103 -19.01 -30.45 -4.30
N ALA A 104 -17.72 -30.36 -4.01
CA ALA A 104 -17.22 -29.99 -2.69
C ALA A 104 -17.50 -28.51 -2.38
N PHE A 105 -17.19 -27.62 -3.33
CA PHE A 105 -17.38 -26.18 -3.22
C PHE A 105 -18.86 -25.75 -3.18
N ALA A 106 -19.76 -26.53 -3.81
CA ALA A 106 -21.21 -26.32 -3.78
C ALA A 106 -21.83 -26.26 -2.37
N ARG A 107 -21.09 -26.70 -1.33
CA ARG A 107 -21.48 -26.65 0.09
C ARG A 107 -20.73 -25.61 0.92
N VAL A 108 -19.70 -24.98 0.36
CA VAL A 108 -18.80 -24.02 1.03
C VAL A 108 -19.12 -22.60 0.57
N ILE A 109 -19.40 -22.42 -0.72
CA ILE A 109 -19.90 -21.17 -1.28
C ILE A 109 -21.42 -21.17 -1.08
N ASP A 110 -21.96 -20.27 -0.26
CA ASP A 110 -23.41 -20.12 -0.06
C ASP A 110 -24.11 -19.45 -1.26
N GLY A 111 -25.37 -19.04 -1.08
CA GLY A 111 -26.15 -18.37 -2.12
C GLY A 111 -25.67 -16.93 -2.40
N GLU A 112 -25.39 -16.16 -1.37
CA GLU A 112 -25.02 -14.73 -1.47
C GLU A 112 -23.63 -14.59 -2.11
N ARG A 113 -22.66 -15.39 -1.64
CA ARG A 113 -21.31 -15.41 -2.23
C ARG A 113 -21.32 -15.85 -3.70
N ARG A 114 -22.25 -16.71 -4.12
CA ARG A 114 -22.45 -17.07 -5.54
C ARG A 114 -23.05 -15.93 -6.37
N ASP A 115 -23.97 -15.14 -5.83
CA ASP A 115 -24.54 -13.98 -6.53
C ASP A 115 -23.52 -12.85 -6.72
N LEU A 116 -22.59 -12.69 -5.77
CA LEU A 116 -21.44 -11.80 -5.90
C LEU A 116 -20.47 -12.29 -6.98
N ILE A 117 -20.10 -13.57 -6.98
CA ILE A 117 -19.24 -14.17 -8.03
C ILE A 117 -19.88 -14.06 -9.42
N ALA A 118 -21.17 -14.37 -9.55
CA ALA A 118 -21.90 -14.26 -10.80
C ALA A 118 -21.94 -12.79 -11.30
N TYR A 119 -22.14 -11.84 -10.39
CA TYR A 119 -22.11 -10.42 -10.71
C TYR A 119 -20.75 -9.99 -11.25
N ALA A 120 -19.65 -10.27 -10.53
CA ALA A 120 -18.30 -9.89 -10.95
C ALA A 120 -17.85 -10.56 -12.25
N LEU A 121 -18.23 -11.82 -12.49
CA LEU A 121 -18.00 -12.49 -13.78
C LEU A 121 -18.83 -11.89 -14.92
N SER A 122 -19.99 -11.31 -14.65
CA SER A 122 -20.88 -10.72 -15.66
C SER A 122 -20.48 -9.31 -16.13
N VAL A 123 -19.71 -8.57 -15.33
CA VAL A 123 -19.14 -7.28 -15.73
C VAL A 123 -18.14 -7.51 -16.89
N PRO A 124 -18.22 -6.75 -18.01
CA PRO A 124 -17.30 -6.89 -19.13
C PRO A 124 -15.83 -6.73 -18.74
N ASN A 125 -14.91 -7.29 -19.54
CA ASN A 125 -13.47 -6.99 -19.45
C ASN A 125 -13.02 -5.95 -20.49
N GLU A 126 -13.94 -5.16 -21.02
CA GLU A 126 -13.59 -3.78 -21.37
C GLU A 126 -13.04 -3.19 -20.08
N ARG A 127 -11.74 -2.85 -20.06
CA ARG A 127 -10.98 -2.62 -18.81
C ARG A 127 -11.85 -1.85 -17.83
N VAL A 128 -12.03 -2.43 -16.64
CA VAL A 128 -12.43 -1.66 -15.45
C VAL A 128 -11.25 -0.75 -15.15
N VAL A 129 -11.17 0.32 -15.92
CA VAL A 129 -10.53 1.56 -15.52
C VAL A 129 -11.40 2.04 -14.38
N CYS A 130 -11.05 1.59 -13.18
CA CYS A 130 -11.17 2.44 -12.03
C CYS A 130 -10.67 3.81 -12.51
N PRO A 131 -11.50 4.89 -12.52
CA PRO A 131 -10.92 6.22 -12.65
C PRO A 131 -9.83 6.29 -11.59
N ASP A 132 -8.68 6.90 -11.87
CA ASP A 132 -7.50 6.87 -10.99
C ASP A 132 -7.77 7.53 -9.63
N THR A 133 -8.53 6.82 -8.79
CA THR A 133 -8.43 6.85 -7.36
C THR A 133 -7.00 6.47 -7.10
N VAL A 134 -6.19 7.48 -6.82
CA VAL A 134 -5.01 7.29 -5.99
C VAL A 134 -5.50 6.45 -4.82
N HIS A 135 -5.12 5.17 -4.82
CA HIS A 135 -5.45 4.29 -3.74
C HIS A 135 -4.55 4.74 -2.61
N ASP A 136 -5.05 5.67 -1.78
CA ASP A 136 -4.50 6.08 -0.49
C ASP A 136 -3.81 4.87 0.10
N ARG A 137 -2.47 4.90 0.06
CA ARG A 137 -1.64 3.69 0.19
C ARG A 137 -1.56 3.35 1.66
N GLY A 138 -2.66 2.75 2.12
CA GLY A 138 -2.93 2.40 3.50
C GLY A 138 -1.72 1.74 4.15
N PRO A 139 -1.48 2.05 5.43
CA PRO A 139 -0.18 1.93 6.09
C PRO A 139 0.53 0.64 5.72
N GLN A 140 1.63 0.76 4.98
CA GLN A 140 2.39 -0.39 4.51
C GLN A 140 3.38 -0.83 5.61
N PRO A 141 3.46 -2.13 5.94
CA PRO A 141 4.44 -2.61 6.92
C PRO A 141 5.85 -2.31 6.43
N LEU A 142 6.74 -1.92 7.35
CA LEU A 142 8.16 -1.71 7.03
C LEU A 142 8.82 -3.03 6.64
N ALA A 143 9.69 -3.00 5.63
CA ALA A 143 10.62 -4.10 5.37
C ALA A 143 11.57 -4.29 6.57
N VAL A 144 12.13 -5.49 6.74
CA VAL A 144 12.99 -5.82 7.91
C VAL A 144 14.15 -4.83 8.09
N THR A 145 14.78 -4.43 6.99
CA THR A 145 15.87 -3.43 6.97
C THR A 145 15.40 -2.01 7.29
N GLU A 146 14.24 -1.60 6.76
CA GLU A 146 13.61 -0.32 7.12
C GLU A 146 13.28 -0.29 8.62
N LEU A 147 12.73 -1.39 9.16
CA LEU A 147 12.38 -1.51 10.57
C LEU A 147 13.61 -1.47 11.50
N VAL A 148 14.70 -2.18 11.16
CA VAL A 148 15.97 -2.11 11.92
C VAL A 148 16.51 -0.69 11.96
N ASN A 149 16.52 0.01 10.82
CA ASN A 149 16.97 1.40 10.74
C ASN A 149 16.06 2.34 11.55
N ARG A 150 14.74 2.19 11.43
CA ARG A 150 13.74 3.00 12.15
C ARG A 150 13.80 2.77 13.66
N VAL A 151 14.01 1.54 14.12
CA VAL A 151 14.18 1.21 15.54
C VAL A 151 15.51 1.76 16.08
N ALA A 152 16.60 1.71 15.30
CA ALA A 152 17.89 2.31 15.67
C ALA A 152 17.79 3.83 15.81
N GLU A 153 17.18 4.50 14.84
CA GLU A 153 16.88 5.93 14.88
C GLU A 153 16.01 6.28 16.10
N ILE A 154 14.85 5.64 16.28
CA ILE A 154 13.93 5.88 17.39
C ILE A 154 14.63 5.72 18.74
N THR A 155 15.44 4.68 18.93
CA THR A 155 16.07 4.40 20.22
C THR A 155 17.39 5.15 20.46
N GLY A 156 18.07 5.60 19.41
CA GLY A 156 19.44 6.14 19.50
C GLY A 156 20.51 5.07 19.71
N LEU A 157 20.19 3.80 19.42
CA LEU A 157 21.15 2.69 19.38
C LEU A 157 21.81 2.60 18.00
N ALA A 158 22.98 1.97 17.91
CA ALA A 158 23.51 1.60 16.59
C ALA A 158 22.70 0.43 16.00
N SER A 159 22.61 0.33 14.68
CA SER A 159 21.88 -0.77 14.02
C SER A 159 22.44 -2.16 14.37
N GLU A 160 23.75 -2.26 14.58
CA GLU A 160 24.44 -3.46 15.10
C GLU A 160 24.03 -3.84 16.55
N GLU A 161 23.50 -2.90 17.34
CA GLU A 161 23.00 -3.13 18.71
C GLU A 161 21.50 -3.40 18.76
N VAL A 162 20.73 -2.82 17.83
CA VAL A 162 19.35 -3.23 17.56
C VAL A 162 19.31 -4.69 17.09
N GLY A 163 20.35 -5.09 16.36
CA GLY A 163 20.67 -6.49 16.13
C GLY A 163 19.66 -7.21 15.26
N ASP A 164 19.53 -8.51 15.46
CA ASP A 164 18.80 -9.40 14.56
C ASP A 164 17.29 -9.39 14.83
N LEU A 165 16.63 -8.26 14.55
CA LEU A 165 15.16 -8.17 14.50
C LEU A 165 14.57 -9.16 13.47
N SER A 166 15.34 -9.60 12.47
CA SER A 166 14.89 -10.60 11.49
C SER A 166 14.52 -11.93 12.17
N ALA A 167 15.18 -12.29 13.29
CA ALA A 167 14.84 -13.47 14.07
C ALA A 167 13.45 -13.41 14.75
N GLY A 168 12.88 -12.21 14.90
CA GLY A 168 11.48 -11.99 15.32
C GLY A 168 10.50 -11.84 14.15
N TYR A 169 11.00 -11.78 12.92
CA TYR A 169 10.21 -11.62 11.70
C TYR A 169 10.07 -12.98 10.97
N PRO A 170 8.93 -13.30 10.32
CA PRO A 170 8.80 -14.57 9.62
C PRO A 170 9.72 -14.64 8.40
N SER A 171 10.50 -15.71 8.29
CA SER A 171 11.28 -16.01 7.09
C SER A 171 10.35 -16.08 5.87
N GLY A 172 10.66 -15.28 4.85
CA GLY A 172 9.77 -14.99 3.72
C GLY A 172 9.32 -13.53 3.61
N TYR A 173 9.63 -12.67 4.60
CA TYR A 173 9.52 -11.19 4.48
C TYR A 173 10.86 -10.49 4.18
N ASP A 174 11.99 -11.22 4.18
CA ASP A 174 13.33 -10.68 3.85
C ASP A 174 13.50 -10.31 2.37
N GLU A 175 12.76 -10.98 1.49
CA GLU A 175 12.83 -10.74 0.04
C GLU A 175 11.78 -9.72 -0.37
N THR A 176 12.16 -8.85 -1.30
CA THR A 176 11.39 -7.70 -1.79
C THR A 176 10.02 -8.10 -2.34
N HIS A 177 8.99 -8.05 -1.50
CA HIS A 177 7.60 -8.12 -1.95
C HIS A 177 7.24 -6.84 -2.70
N SER A 178 7.41 -6.90 -4.01
CA SER A 178 6.92 -5.94 -4.98
C SER A 178 5.43 -5.69 -4.77
N PHE A 179 5.09 -4.54 -4.15
CA PHE A 179 3.86 -3.74 -4.25
C PHE A 179 2.47 -4.41 -4.33
N ASP A 180 2.37 -5.72 -4.14
CA ASP A 180 1.14 -6.49 -4.25
C ASP A 180 0.30 -6.24 -3.00
N ASN A 181 -0.66 -5.32 -3.12
CA ASN A 181 -1.67 -5.00 -2.11
C ASN A 181 -2.69 -6.16 -1.90
N ILE A 182 -2.26 -7.42 -2.01
CA ILE A 182 -3.05 -8.57 -1.58
C ILE A 182 -3.29 -8.45 -0.07
N GLU A 183 -4.56 -8.51 0.32
CA GLU A 183 -5.07 -8.29 1.68
C GLU A 183 -4.30 -9.08 2.76
N GLN A 184 -3.76 -10.24 2.40
CA GLN A 184 -2.95 -11.11 3.27
C GLN A 184 -1.57 -10.55 3.65
N GLY A 185 -0.98 -9.64 2.84
CA GLY A 185 0.28 -8.97 3.13
C GLY A 185 0.17 -7.94 4.26
N ASN A 186 -1.01 -7.34 4.43
CA ASN A 186 -1.30 -6.39 5.51
C ASN A 186 -1.66 -7.09 6.83
N LEU A 187 -1.79 -8.43 6.84
CA LEU A 187 -2.07 -9.21 8.05
C LEU A 187 -0.78 -9.61 8.78
N ILE A 188 -0.37 -8.77 9.74
CA ILE A 188 0.64 -9.15 10.74
C ILE A 188 0.12 -10.38 11.50
N ARG A 189 0.79 -11.53 11.32
CA ARG A 189 0.38 -12.81 11.92
C ARG A 189 0.69 -12.81 13.41
N ARG A 190 0.01 -13.67 14.17
CA ARG A 190 0.23 -13.81 15.63
C ARG A 190 1.72 -14.06 15.94
N GLU A 191 2.33 -14.94 15.16
CA GLU A 191 3.72 -15.35 15.29
C GLU A 191 4.67 -14.15 15.04
N THR A 192 4.33 -13.27 14.10
CA THR A 192 5.03 -12.00 13.85
C THR A 192 4.91 -11.04 15.04
N VAL A 193 3.72 -10.91 15.64
CA VAL A 193 3.53 -10.06 16.83
C VAL A 193 4.33 -10.59 18.02
N GLU A 194 4.31 -11.89 18.27
CA GLU A 194 5.05 -12.52 19.38
C GLU A 194 6.57 -12.42 19.18
N GLY A 195 7.07 -12.57 17.95
CA GLY A 195 8.48 -12.37 17.61
C GLY A 195 8.94 -10.90 17.72
N LEU A 196 8.17 -9.95 17.19
CA LEU A 196 8.43 -8.51 17.30
C LEU A 196 8.44 -8.04 18.76
N MET A 197 7.50 -8.51 19.58
CA MET A 197 7.48 -8.16 21.00
C MET A 197 8.74 -8.62 21.73
N ALA A 198 9.20 -9.86 21.52
CA ALA A 198 10.41 -10.37 22.16
C ALA A 198 11.68 -9.63 21.68
N ALA A 199 11.72 -9.24 20.40
CA ALA A 199 12.81 -8.46 19.83
C ALA A 199 12.84 -7.03 20.40
N PHE A 200 11.68 -6.37 20.48
CA PHE A 200 11.55 -5.02 21.06
C PHE A 200 11.76 -4.99 22.57
N GLU A 201 11.41 -6.05 23.32
CA GLU A 201 11.78 -6.17 24.75
C GLU A 201 13.30 -6.14 24.94
N SER A 202 14.04 -6.83 24.07
CA SER A 202 15.51 -6.89 24.08
C SER A 202 16.12 -5.52 23.73
N VAL A 203 15.61 -4.86 22.69
CA VAL A 203 16.01 -3.49 22.31
C VAL A 203 15.71 -2.47 23.42
N ALA A 204 14.53 -2.57 24.04
CA ALA A 204 14.13 -1.69 25.13
C ALA A 204 15.00 -1.87 26.38
N GLU A 205 15.45 -3.10 26.68
CA GLU A 205 16.40 -3.34 27.78
C GLU A 205 17.75 -2.66 27.54
N LEU A 206 18.29 -2.74 26.32
CA LEU A 206 19.52 -2.04 25.94
C LEU A 206 19.38 -0.51 26.03
N ALA A 207 18.26 0.03 25.55
CA ALA A 207 17.98 1.46 25.63
C ALA A 207 17.83 1.96 27.08
N VAL A 208 17.11 1.21 27.93
CA VAL A 208 17.00 1.51 29.37
C VAL A 208 18.38 1.46 30.04
N ALA A 209 19.18 0.43 29.77
CA ALA A 209 20.51 0.28 30.37
C ALA A 209 21.44 1.45 30.04
N LYS A 210 21.40 1.97 28.81
CA LYS A 210 22.17 3.17 28.40
C LYS A 210 21.64 4.47 28.99
N SER A 211 20.32 4.58 29.23
CA SER A 211 19.69 5.82 29.69
C SER A 211 20.02 6.23 31.12
N ALA A 212 20.45 5.29 31.97
CA ALA A 212 20.61 5.45 33.42
C ALA A 212 19.38 6.04 34.15
N CYS A 213 18.18 5.84 33.60
CA CYS A 213 16.97 6.52 34.06
C CYS A 213 16.45 5.99 35.40
N ALA A 214 16.12 6.91 36.32
CA ALA A 214 15.78 6.60 37.71
C ALA A 214 14.50 7.29 38.24
N ASN A 215 13.75 8.02 37.42
CA ASN A 215 12.51 8.69 37.83
C ASN A 215 11.57 8.99 36.66
N ARG A 216 10.31 9.31 36.99
CA ARG A 216 9.22 9.58 36.01
C ARG A 216 9.52 10.70 35.02
N ALA A 217 10.12 11.81 35.46
CA ALA A 217 10.41 12.94 34.57
C ALA A 217 11.44 12.57 33.50
N CYS A 218 12.49 11.85 33.91
CA CYS A 218 13.46 11.25 33.00
C CYS A 218 12.80 10.24 32.03
N ALA A 219 11.88 9.39 32.52
CA ALA A 219 11.17 8.44 31.67
C ALA A 219 10.31 9.16 30.60
N GLU A 220 9.62 10.22 30.99
CA GLU A 220 8.83 11.07 30.08
C GLU A 220 9.71 11.76 29.04
N ASP A 221 10.85 12.33 29.44
CA ASP A 221 11.79 12.98 28.50
C ASP A 221 12.41 11.98 27.51
N ILE A 222 12.70 10.75 27.93
CA ILE A 222 13.16 9.66 27.05
C ILE A 222 12.07 9.27 26.06
N LEU A 223 10.85 8.97 26.55
CA LEU A 223 9.75 8.56 25.70
C LEU A 223 9.37 9.67 24.71
N ARG A 224 9.34 10.94 25.14
CA ARG A 224 9.09 12.11 24.25
C ARG A 224 10.18 12.25 23.19
N SER A 225 11.45 12.01 23.55
CA SER A 225 12.58 12.01 22.62
C SER A 225 12.49 10.88 21.58
N MET A 226 12.14 9.65 22.01
CA MET A 226 11.92 8.51 21.10
C MET A 226 10.69 8.73 20.19
N LYS A 227 9.58 9.20 20.77
CA LYS A 227 8.33 9.47 20.05
C LYS A 227 8.52 10.53 18.98
N GLY A 228 9.29 11.57 19.27
CA GLY A 228 9.60 12.61 18.29
C GLY A 228 10.33 12.08 17.05
N ARG A 229 11.31 11.20 17.24
CA ARG A 229 11.95 10.49 16.11
C ARG A 229 10.96 9.57 15.38
N ALA A 230 10.16 8.81 16.12
CA ALA A 230 9.09 7.97 15.57
C ALA A 230 7.99 8.74 14.79
N MET A 231 7.92 10.06 14.92
CA MET A 231 6.99 10.94 14.20
C MET A 231 7.69 11.91 13.22
N GLY A 232 9.02 11.96 13.18
CA GLY A 232 9.79 12.95 12.41
C GLY A 232 9.68 14.40 12.92
N VAL A 233 8.95 14.65 14.01
CA VAL A 233 8.63 15.99 14.55
C VAL A 233 8.77 16.03 16.07
N ALA A 234 8.85 17.22 16.67
CA ALA A 234 8.97 17.35 18.13
C ALA A 234 7.66 16.95 18.84
N ALA A 235 7.65 15.76 19.45
CA ALA A 235 6.51 15.27 20.25
C ALA A 235 6.24 16.14 21.49
N SER A 236 4.96 16.38 21.77
CA SER A 236 4.48 17.04 22.99
C SER A 236 4.34 16.06 24.16
N GLY A 237 3.85 16.52 25.32
CA GLY A 237 3.47 15.62 26.41
C GLY A 237 2.31 14.69 26.03
N ALA A 238 1.30 15.21 25.34
CA ALA A 238 0.10 14.46 24.96
C ALA A 238 0.41 13.28 24.01
N ASP A 239 1.43 13.44 23.16
CA ASP A 239 1.87 12.40 22.22
C ASP A 239 2.52 11.18 22.91
N VAL A 240 2.85 11.29 24.20
CA VAL A 240 3.40 10.20 25.02
C VAL A 240 2.55 9.83 26.24
N ASP A 241 1.36 10.41 26.40
CA ASP A 241 0.44 10.06 27.50
C ASP A 241 0.08 8.57 27.51
N SER A 242 0.03 7.91 26.34
CA SER A 242 -0.32 6.48 26.25
C SER A 242 0.79 5.54 26.75
N GLU A 243 2.04 5.93 26.49
CA GLU A 243 3.26 5.26 26.93
C GLU A 243 3.54 5.55 28.41
N MET A 244 3.30 6.79 28.84
CA MET A 244 3.41 7.20 30.25
C MET A 244 2.32 6.60 31.13
N ALA A 245 1.12 6.34 30.61
CA ALA A 245 0.09 5.61 31.36
C ALA A 245 0.55 4.20 31.74
N ILE A 246 1.25 3.49 30.85
CA ILE A 246 1.83 2.16 31.13
C ILE A 246 2.98 2.27 32.13
N TYR A 247 3.82 3.31 32.03
CA TYR A 247 4.85 3.59 33.03
C TYR A 247 4.23 3.81 34.42
N ASP A 248 3.27 4.71 34.54
CA ASP A 248 2.66 5.07 35.83
C ASP A 248 1.85 3.92 36.43
N GLU A 249 1.14 3.13 35.61
CA GLU A 249 0.48 1.90 36.08
C GLU A 249 1.51 0.87 36.58
N SER A 250 2.62 0.69 35.86
CA SER A 250 3.71 -0.23 36.27
C SER A 250 4.30 0.15 37.63
N ILE A 251 4.49 1.45 37.89
CA ILE A 251 4.91 1.95 39.21
C ILE A 251 3.85 1.67 40.29
N VAL A 252 2.56 1.85 39.99
CA VAL A 252 1.45 1.54 40.92
C VAL A 252 1.35 0.03 41.22
N GLN A 253 1.69 -0.83 40.25
CA GLN A 253 1.81 -2.28 40.44
C GLN A 253 3.08 -2.69 41.23
N GLY A 254 3.98 -1.74 41.54
CA GLY A 254 5.20 -1.97 42.33
C GLY A 254 6.40 -2.46 41.52
N LEU A 255 6.41 -2.23 40.20
CA LEU A 255 7.56 -2.50 39.35
C LEU A 255 8.63 -1.40 39.46
N GLU A 256 9.89 -1.78 39.27
CA GLU A 256 11.02 -0.84 39.23
C GLU A 256 10.92 0.14 38.05
N ALA A 257 11.44 1.36 38.22
CA ALA A 257 11.35 2.42 37.21
C ALA A 257 11.99 2.06 35.86
N SER A 258 13.04 1.23 35.87
CA SER A 258 13.65 0.67 34.67
C SER A 258 12.73 -0.30 33.92
N THR A 259 12.02 -1.17 34.65
CA THR A 259 11.02 -2.10 34.09
C THR A 259 9.81 -1.34 33.53
N ALA A 260 9.32 -0.33 34.26
CA ALA A 260 8.24 0.55 33.83
C ALA A 260 8.60 1.31 32.52
N LEU A 261 9.82 1.84 32.43
CA LEU A 261 10.31 2.48 31.21
C LEU A 261 10.48 1.48 30.05
N ARG A 262 10.98 0.26 30.32
CA ARG A 262 11.11 -0.79 29.29
C ARG A 262 9.75 -1.09 28.66
N LEU A 263 8.69 -1.22 29.46
CA LEU A 263 7.31 -1.44 28.97
C LEU A 263 6.78 -0.25 28.16
N GLY A 264 7.06 0.99 28.57
CA GLY A 264 6.74 2.18 27.78
C GLY A 264 7.45 2.23 26.42
N ILE A 265 8.72 1.83 26.36
CA ILE A 265 9.48 1.75 25.09
C ILE A 265 8.92 0.63 24.19
N VAL A 266 8.63 -0.56 24.72
CA VAL A 266 7.99 -1.64 23.94
C VAL A 266 6.63 -1.20 23.38
N ARG A 267 5.83 -0.46 24.16
CA ARG A 267 4.55 0.11 23.69
C ARG A 267 4.73 1.06 22.49
N LEU A 268 5.80 1.86 22.50
CA LEU A 268 6.16 2.83 21.45
C LEU A 268 6.69 2.12 20.20
N LEU A 269 7.53 1.09 20.37
CA LEU A 269 8.04 0.30 19.24
C LEU A 269 6.93 -0.55 18.59
N MET A 270 5.98 -1.07 19.38
CA MET A 270 4.76 -1.72 18.88
C MET A 270 3.66 -0.74 18.38
N SER A 271 3.95 0.55 18.22
CA SER A 271 2.97 1.52 17.71
C SER A 271 2.93 1.58 16.18
N PRO A 272 1.79 1.94 15.54
CA PRO A 272 1.69 1.98 14.09
C PRO A 272 2.73 2.89 13.41
N THR A 273 3.07 4.02 14.03
CA THR A 273 4.10 4.97 13.58
C THR A 273 5.53 4.41 13.57
N THR A 274 5.75 3.23 14.18
CA THR A 274 7.03 2.51 14.16
C THR A 274 6.99 1.28 13.24
N LEU A 275 5.84 0.60 13.16
CA LEU A 275 5.69 -0.65 12.40
C LEU A 275 5.34 -0.46 10.92
N PHE A 276 4.75 0.68 10.57
CA PHE A 276 4.28 0.98 9.22
C PHE A 276 4.81 2.31 8.73
N LYS A 277 5.04 2.41 7.41
CA LYS A 277 5.17 3.69 6.71
C LYS A 277 3.80 4.12 6.20
N TYR A 278 3.45 5.36 6.49
CA TYR A 278 2.39 6.07 5.79
C TYR A 278 3.03 6.64 4.53
N LEU A 279 2.55 6.20 3.36
CA LEU A 279 2.92 6.79 2.09
C LEU A 279 1.95 7.96 1.85
N ASP A 280 2.24 9.11 2.47
CA ASP A 280 1.42 10.31 2.32
C ASP A 280 1.20 10.63 0.84
N GLU A 281 -0.06 10.84 0.46
CA GLU A 281 -0.39 11.24 -0.90
C GLU A 281 0.19 12.63 -1.19
N VAL A 282 1.14 12.68 -2.12
CA VAL A 282 1.74 13.91 -2.66
C VAL A 282 2.69 14.61 -1.67
N ASP A 283 3.81 13.96 -1.35
CA ASP A 283 5.07 14.71 -1.19
C ASP A 283 6.28 13.99 -1.82
N THR A 284 7.37 14.72 -2.01
CA THR A 284 8.48 14.34 -2.91
C THR A 284 9.29 13.11 -2.47
N LEU A 285 9.88 12.40 -3.45
CA LEU A 285 10.80 11.26 -3.24
C LEU A 285 11.81 11.55 -2.11
N PRO A 286 11.87 10.73 -1.04
CA PRO A 286 12.68 11.04 0.13
C PRO A 286 14.16 11.28 -0.19
N ALA A 287 14.67 12.43 0.24
CA ALA A 287 16.08 12.80 0.11
C ALA A 287 17.04 11.80 0.78
N GLU A 288 16.53 10.91 1.63
CA GLU A 288 17.24 9.80 2.23
C GLU A 288 17.75 8.78 1.20
N TYR A 289 17.01 8.49 0.13
CA TYR A 289 17.50 7.61 -0.96
C TYR A 289 18.72 8.21 -1.67
N VAL A 290 18.68 9.53 -1.93
CA VAL A 290 19.80 10.27 -2.52
C VAL A 290 20.96 10.37 -1.52
N THR A 291 20.67 10.56 -0.23
CA THR A 291 21.70 10.69 0.81
C THR A 291 22.40 9.35 1.07
N TYR A 292 21.67 8.23 1.13
CA TYR A 292 22.22 6.89 1.34
C TYR A 292 23.20 6.49 0.22
N ALA A 293 22.86 6.83 -1.03
CA ALA A 293 23.73 6.65 -2.19
C ALA A 293 25.00 7.55 -2.18
N LEU A 294 25.00 8.63 -1.40
CA LEU A 294 26.10 9.60 -1.31
C LEU A 294 26.89 9.53 0.01
N SER A 295 26.37 8.90 1.06
CA SER A 295 26.95 8.90 2.42
C SER A 295 27.43 7.53 2.92
N SER A 296 27.20 6.45 2.17
CA SER A 296 27.80 5.14 2.46
C SER A 296 29.30 5.16 2.15
N ARG A 297 30.10 4.49 3.00
CA ARG A 297 31.57 4.53 2.88
C ARG A 297 32.04 3.85 1.59
N SER A 298 33.07 4.41 0.96
CA SER A 298 33.72 3.81 -0.21
C SER A 298 34.05 2.33 0.02
N PRO A 299 33.64 1.43 -0.90
CA PRO A 299 34.26 0.12 -1.04
C PRO A 299 35.77 0.25 -1.26
N ALA A 300 36.51 -0.84 -1.11
CA ALA A 300 37.88 -0.88 -1.62
C ALA A 300 37.86 -0.71 -3.16
N PRO A 301 38.89 -0.10 -3.80
CA PRO A 301 38.83 0.29 -5.22
C PRO A 301 38.69 -0.85 -6.24
N ASP A 302 38.66 -2.09 -5.77
CA ASP A 302 38.60 -3.37 -6.45
C ASP A 302 37.21 -4.06 -6.40
N GLU A 303 36.21 -3.50 -5.68
CA GLU A 303 34.83 -4.04 -5.63
C GLU A 303 33.76 -3.17 -6.36
N LEU A 304 34.16 -2.11 -7.06
CA LEU A 304 33.26 -1.41 -7.98
C LEU A 304 33.27 -2.09 -9.36
N ASP A 305 32.08 -2.36 -9.90
CA ASP A 305 31.94 -2.77 -11.30
C ASP A 305 32.47 -1.68 -12.23
N LEU A 306 33.20 -2.09 -13.28
CA LEU A 306 34.04 -1.19 -14.07
C LEU A 306 33.22 -0.10 -14.75
N ASP A 307 32.07 -0.46 -15.32
CA ASP A 307 31.18 0.47 -16.03
C ASP A 307 30.60 1.54 -15.09
N ALA A 308 30.23 1.16 -13.86
CA ALA A 308 29.71 2.10 -12.87
C ALA A 308 30.78 3.09 -12.39
N ARG A 309 32.03 2.62 -12.26
CA ARG A 309 33.15 3.46 -11.84
C ARG A 309 33.65 4.37 -12.97
N GLU A 310 33.76 3.88 -14.19
CA GLU A 310 34.13 4.69 -15.36
C GLU A 310 33.06 5.77 -15.63
N LEU A 311 31.77 5.44 -15.51
CA LEU A 311 30.68 6.41 -15.60
C LEU A 311 30.76 7.48 -14.51
N ALA A 312 31.07 7.10 -13.26
CA ALA A 312 31.23 8.05 -12.17
C ALA A 312 32.45 8.97 -12.35
N GLU A 313 33.62 8.42 -12.73
CA GLU A 313 34.83 9.21 -13.03
C GLU A 313 34.61 10.13 -14.25
N GLN A 314 33.81 9.72 -15.24
CA GLN A 314 33.45 10.55 -16.39
C GLN A 314 32.47 11.68 -16.02
N ILE A 315 31.39 11.40 -15.29
CA ILE A 315 30.42 12.43 -14.83
C ILE A 315 31.09 13.46 -13.90
N LEU A 316 32.07 13.04 -13.09
CA LEU A 316 32.84 13.93 -12.21
C LEU A 316 33.97 14.72 -12.93
N SER A 317 34.22 14.46 -14.22
CA SER A 317 35.21 15.18 -15.04
C SER A 317 34.60 15.96 -16.22
N ASP A 318 33.33 15.73 -16.53
CA ASP A 318 32.51 16.65 -17.33
C ASP A 318 32.33 18.01 -16.63
N ASP A 319 31.96 19.05 -17.37
CA ASP A 319 31.48 20.29 -16.75
C ASP A 319 30.10 20.09 -16.09
N PRO A 320 29.70 20.90 -15.08
CA PRO A 320 28.46 20.69 -14.33
C PRO A 320 27.17 20.67 -15.16
N PHE A 321 27.15 21.35 -16.32
CA PHE A 321 25.99 21.37 -17.20
C PHE A 321 25.94 20.09 -18.06
N THR A 322 27.08 19.65 -18.61
CA THR A 322 27.19 18.35 -19.31
C THR A 322 26.88 17.18 -18.37
N ALA A 323 27.36 17.22 -17.13
CA ALA A 323 27.07 16.23 -16.10
C ALA A 323 25.57 16.16 -15.77
N ALA A 324 24.91 17.31 -15.57
CA ALA A 324 23.48 17.38 -15.32
C ALA A 324 22.65 16.89 -16.52
N LEU A 325 23.05 17.21 -17.75
CA LEU A 325 22.37 16.74 -18.97
C LEU A 325 22.44 15.20 -19.08
N ARG A 326 23.61 14.60 -18.81
CA ARG A 326 23.80 13.15 -18.80
C ARG A 326 22.99 12.45 -17.70
N PHE A 327 22.85 13.09 -16.53
CA PHE A 327 21.93 12.62 -15.50
C PHE A 327 20.48 12.61 -16.00
N GLY A 328 20.02 13.65 -16.69
CA GLY A 328 18.69 13.70 -17.32
C GLY A 328 18.46 12.59 -18.36
N GLU A 329 19.42 12.33 -19.25
CA GLU A 329 19.36 11.23 -20.24
C GLU A 329 19.32 9.84 -19.58
N GLY A 330 20.02 9.66 -18.45
CA GLY A 330 20.00 8.43 -17.67
C GLY A 330 18.68 8.24 -16.92
N TRP A 331 18.22 9.28 -16.22
CA TRP A 331 16.99 9.28 -15.41
C TRP A 331 15.73 9.02 -16.23
N THR A 332 15.67 9.56 -17.45
CA THR A 332 14.56 9.30 -18.41
C THR A 332 14.67 7.96 -19.15
N GLY A 333 15.76 7.21 -18.99
CA GLY A 333 16.02 5.97 -19.74
C GLY A 333 16.25 6.18 -21.25
N THR A 334 16.26 7.43 -21.75
CA THR A 334 16.41 7.78 -23.16
C THR A 334 17.74 7.34 -23.76
N ARG A 335 18.76 7.12 -22.93
CA ARG A 335 20.06 6.56 -23.33
C ARG A 335 20.12 5.02 -23.37
N ILE A 336 19.13 4.31 -22.80
CA ILE A 336 19.22 2.86 -22.55
C ILE A 336 18.07 2.05 -23.18
N LYS A 337 16.87 2.63 -23.37
CA LYS A 337 15.65 1.87 -23.72
C LYS A 337 14.88 2.33 -24.97
N ILE A 338 15.34 3.31 -25.74
CA ILE A 338 14.60 3.76 -26.95
C ILE A 338 14.41 2.61 -27.96
N ASP A 339 15.45 1.81 -28.20
CA ASP A 339 15.40 0.59 -29.04
C ASP A 339 14.39 -0.45 -28.54
N GLU A 340 14.05 -0.44 -27.25
CA GLU A 340 13.14 -1.38 -26.59
C GLU A 340 11.68 -0.87 -26.63
N TYR A 341 11.48 0.46 -26.53
CA TYR A 341 10.16 1.10 -26.62
C TYR A 341 9.68 1.32 -28.06
N GLY A 342 10.56 1.30 -29.07
CA GLY A 342 10.18 1.48 -30.47
C GLY A 342 9.11 0.50 -30.96
N ALA A 343 9.08 -0.73 -30.41
CA ALA A 343 8.08 -1.74 -30.73
C ALA A 343 6.67 -1.49 -30.17
N ALA A 344 6.48 -0.47 -29.32
CA ALA A 344 5.21 -0.17 -28.65
C ALA A 344 4.46 1.06 -29.21
N LEU A 345 5.09 1.84 -30.10
CA LEU A 345 4.55 3.12 -30.61
C LEU A 345 3.98 3.05 -32.04
N ASP A 346 4.02 1.86 -32.67
CA ASP A 346 3.82 1.65 -34.11
C ASP A 346 2.38 1.91 -34.61
N GLU A 347 1.38 1.99 -33.72
CA GLU A 347 -0.05 2.11 -34.09
C GLU A 347 -0.60 3.55 -34.18
N ALA A 348 0.09 4.56 -33.63
CA ALA A 348 -0.40 5.96 -33.62
C ALA A 348 0.19 6.83 -34.73
N SER A 349 1.48 6.64 -35.02
CA SER A 349 2.21 7.14 -36.19
C SER A 349 3.56 6.43 -36.20
N PRO A 350 4.12 6.04 -37.36
CA PRO A 350 5.40 5.34 -37.40
C PRO A 350 6.49 6.23 -36.79
N VAL A 351 7.00 5.83 -35.63
CA VAL A 351 7.99 6.60 -34.87
C VAL A 351 9.34 6.45 -35.55
N THR A 352 9.62 7.39 -36.45
CA THR A 352 10.87 7.39 -37.23
C THR A 352 12.06 7.76 -36.35
N GLU A 353 13.25 7.31 -36.75
CA GLU A 353 14.53 7.70 -36.15
C GLU A 353 14.70 9.23 -36.05
N SER A 354 14.15 9.97 -37.02
CA SER A 354 14.17 11.44 -37.03
C SER A 354 13.28 12.03 -35.92
N LEU A 355 12.09 11.46 -35.72
CA LEU A 355 11.18 11.84 -34.63
C LEU A 355 11.75 11.47 -33.24
N LEU A 356 12.41 10.32 -33.11
CA LEU A 356 13.13 9.95 -31.88
C LEU A 356 14.28 10.91 -31.58
N GLY A 357 15.07 11.27 -32.60
CA GLY A 357 16.09 12.30 -32.51
C GLY A 357 15.51 13.67 -32.13
N ALA A 358 14.33 14.01 -32.66
CA ALA A 358 13.61 15.24 -32.32
C ALA A 358 13.16 15.24 -30.85
N MET A 359 12.48 14.18 -30.37
CA MET A 359 12.03 14.05 -28.98
C MET A 359 13.21 14.15 -27.99
N ARG A 360 14.34 13.51 -28.31
CA ARG A 360 15.56 13.60 -27.49
C ARG A 360 16.14 15.01 -27.49
N LEU A 361 16.15 15.71 -28.63
CA LEU A 361 16.60 17.11 -28.70
C LEU A 361 15.66 18.05 -27.93
N GLU A 362 14.35 17.85 -27.99
CA GLU A 362 13.38 18.60 -27.18
C GLU A 362 13.63 18.42 -25.68
N PHE A 363 13.77 17.18 -25.21
CA PHE A 363 14.11 16.92 -23.81
C PHE A 363 15.45 17.56 -23.40
N ILE A 364 16.48 17.46 -24.25
CA ILE A 364 17.79 18.10 -24.03
C ILE A 364 17.64 19.62 -23.92
N PHE A 365 16.88 20.27 -24.81
CA PHE A 365 16.69 21.72 -24.78
C PHE A 365 15.81 22.18 -23.62
N GLY A 366 14.80 21.41 -23.22
CA GLY A 366 13.98 21.69 -22.05
C GLY A 366 14.76 21.58 -20.74
N PHE A 367 15.51 20.49 -20.56
CA PHE A 367 16.38 20.32 -19.40
C PHE A 367 17.46 21.41 -19.34
N ALA A 368 18.09 21.73 -20.48
CA ALA A 368 19.03 22.85 -20.61
C ALA A 368 18.41 24.21 -20.24
N ASN A 369 17.19 24.50 -20.73
CA ASN A 369 16.48 25.74 -20.43
C ASN A 369 16.15 25.85 -18.93
N ALA A 370 15.59 24.78 -18.33
CA ALA A 370 15.26 24.73 -16.91
C ALA A 370 16.49 24.95 -16.01
N LEU A 371 17.61 24.27 -16.31
CA LEU A 371 18.89 24.49 -15.65
C LEU A 371 19.37 25.95 -15.80
N SER A 372 19.28 26.53 -17.01
CA SER A 372 19.72 27.92 -17.26
C SER A 372 18.86 28.97 -16.56
N ARG A 373 17.57 28.67 -16.35
CA ARG A 373 16.61 29.49 -15.58
C ARG A 373 16.72 29.27 -14.06
N ASN A 374 17.41 28.22 -13.62
CA ASN A 374 17.47 27.76 -12.22
C ASN A 374 16.06 27.60 -11.61
N VAL A 375 15.15 26.96 -12.35
CA VAL A 375 13.81 26.60 -11.84
C VAL A 375 13.85 25.27 -11.06
N PRO A 376 12.92 25.04 -10.13
CA PRO A 376 12.72 23.72 -9.51
C PRO A 376 12.50 22.60 -10.54
N VAL A 377 12.88 21.37 -10.18
CA VAL A 377 12.62 20.18 -11.03
C VAL A 377 11.12 19.85 -11.12
N THR A 378 10.32 20.25 -10.14
CA THR A 378 8.85 20.23 -10.22
C THR A 378 8.35 21.09 -11.38
N ASP A 379 8.96 22.24 -11.59
CA ASP A 379 8.54 23.22 -12.59
C ASP A 379 8.95 22.76 -13.99
N LEU A 380 9.99 21.92 -14.15
CA LEU A 380 10.30 21.22 -15.41
C LEU A 380 9.17 20.25 -15.81
N LEU A 381 8.57 19.56 -14.85
CA LEU A 381 7.47 18.59 -15.08
C LEU A 381 6.11 19.28 -15.29
N LEU A 382 6.05 20.60 -15.08
CA LEU A 382 4.86 21.43 -15.16
C LEU A 382 5.04 22.63 -16.11
N ASP A 383 6.15 22.71 -16.84
CA ASP A 383 6.43 23.80 -17.78
C ASP A 383 5.54 23.63 -19.01
N ASP A 384 4.81 24.68 -19.39
CA ASP A 384 3.97 24.69 -20.60
C ASP A 384 4.77 25.00 -21.87
N THR A 385 6.09 25.22 -21.76
CA THR A 385 6.99 25.38 -22.90
C THR A 385 7.58 24.05 -23.38
N SER A 386 7.43 23.80 -24.69
CA SER A 386 7.90 22.63 -25.42
C SER A 386 8.73 23.08 -26.64
N TRP A 387 9.76 22.31 -27.02
CA TRP A 387 10.70 22.65 -28.08
C TRP A 387 10.32 21.99 -29.41
N LEU A 388 9.14 22.36 -29.90
CA LEU A 388 8.59 21.88 -31.15
C LEU A 388 9.48 22.25 -32.35
N ASN A 389 10.17 21.25 -32.90
CA ASN A 389 10.57 21.28 -34.31
C ASN A 389 9.37 20.86 -35.19
N GLN A 390 9.51 20.92 -36.52
CA GLN A 390 8.40 20.63 -37.44
C GLN A 390 7.89 19.17 -37.35
N GLU A 391 8.75 18.22 -36.98
CA GLU A 391 8.37 16.80 -36.85
C GLU A 391 7.62 16.54 -35.53
N LEU A 392 8.05 17.15 -34.43
CA LEU A 392 7.35 17.12 -33.15
C LEU A 392 6.00 17.83 -33.21
N ALA A 393 5.95 19.01 -33.83
CA ALA A 393 4.70 19.73 -34.05
C ALA A 393 3.69 18.86 -34.82
N ALA A 394 4.13 18.23 -35.91
CA ALA A 394 3.29 17.31 -36.68
C ALA A 394 2.85 16.09 -35.86
N HIS A 395 3.75 15.50 -35.06
CA HIS A 395 3.46 14.33 -34.22
C HIS A 395 2.44 14.65 -33.11
N TYR A 396 2.57 15.79 -32.42
CA TYR A 396 1.63 16.25 -31.39
C TYR A 396 0.36 16.92 -31.97
N GLY A 397 0.12 16.84 -33.27
CA GLY A 397 -1.08 17.37 -33.93
C GLY A 397 -1.16 18.91 -34.02
N VAL A 398 -0.06 19.60 -33.72
CA VAL A 398 0.09 21.06 -33.89
C VAL A 398 0.14 21.35 -35.39
N THR A 399 -1.03 21.68 -35.94
CA THR A 399 -1.30 21.65 -37.39
C THR A 399 -0.83 22.89 -38.15
N ASP A 400 -0.41 23.94 -37.44
CA ASP A 400 0.31 25.08 -38.00
C ASP A 400 1.27 25.66 -36.94
N PRO A 401 2.47 25.07 -36.77
CA PRO A 401 3.52 25.71 -35.98
C PRO A 401 4.01 26.89 -36.79
N ALA A 402 3.45 28.08 -36.50
CA ALA A 402 3.74 29.31 -37.24
C ALA A 402 5.23 29.66 -37.16
N VAL A 403 6.01 29.14 -38.10
CA VAL A 403 7.45 29.35 -38.22
C VAL A 403 7.68 30.85 -38.23
N PRO A 404 8.44 31.42 -37.27
CA PRO A 404 8.74 32.84 -37.28
C PRO A 404 9.55 33.17 -38.53
N THR A 405 8.88 33.63 -39.59
CA THR A 405 9.54 33.92 -40.86
C THR A 405 10.42 35.16 -40.69
N ASP A 406 11.74 34.96 -40.73
CA ASP A 406 12.77 35.97 -40.47
C ASP A 406 12.46 37.34 -41.12
N GLY A 407 12.07 38.34 -40.31
CA GLY A 407 12.13 39.76 -40.70
C GLY A 407 10.89 40.62 -40.48
N SER A 408 10.65 41.05 -39.24
CA SER A 408 10.04 42.35 -38.93
C SER A 408 10.54 42.92 -37.60
#